data_AF-A0A8J8FF13-F1
#
_entry.id   AF-A0A8J8FF13-F1
#
_cell.length_a   1.000
_cell.length_b   1.000
_cell.length_c   1.000
_cell.angle_alpha   90.00
_cell.angle_beta   90.00
_cell.angle_gamma   90.00
#
_symmetry.space_group_name_H-M   'P 1'
#
loop_
_entity.id
_entity.type
_entity.pdbx_description
1 polymer ?
#
loop_
_entity_poly.entity_id
_entity_poly.type
_entity_poly.pdbx_seq_one_letter_code
_entity_poly.pdbx_strand_id
1 'polypeptide(L)'
;MDMERICNYFKKIKALFNFLLLAYLFGGCFYPKEKFGVENNEFRIKMGLEILPGNWKPSSVGSNYTIWQNPKGDLFFSKKEPFFFSKSISYNRSELISEEDLYYSGKEFTTIDGDERESLSIKYYFIPQHEGDEIVKGWYCYYVKPSRKSKKIYSPSTINITIKEADSILKSWMLKPPR
;
A
#
# COMPACT_ATOMS: atom_id res chain seq x y z
N MET A 1 -37.68 52.39 -3.99
CA MET A 1 -36.74 51.25 -3.86
C MET A 1 -36.21 50.97 -5.25
N ASP A 2 -34.92 51.20 -5.46
CA ASP A 2 -34.37 51.53 -6.78
C ASP A 2 -34.12 50.28 -7.64
N MET A 3 -34.75 50.21 -8.82
CA MET A 3 -34.67 49.07 -9.75
C MET A 3 -33.23 48.80 -10.20
N GLU A 4 -32.39 49.83 -10.25
CA GLU A 4 -30.96 49.69 -10.56
C GLU A 4 -30.17 48.93 -9.48
N ARG A 5 -30.52 49.12 -8.20
CA ARG A 5 -29.90 48.38 -7.08
C ARG A 5 -30.25 46.90 -7.14
N ILE A 6 -31.51 46.59 -7.46
CA ILE A 6 -31.99 45.22 -7.60
C ILE A 6 -31.28 44.53 -8.78
N CYS A 7 -31.18 45.21 -9.93
CA CYS A 7 -30.52 44.68 -11.12
C CYS A 7 -29.02 44.42 -10.89
N ASN A 8 -28.32 45.33 -10.20
CA ASN A 8 -26.93 45.15 -9.83
C ASN A 8 -26.72 44.02 -8.80
N TYR A 9 -27.68 43.80 -7.91
CA TYR A 9 -27.65 42.70 -6.95
C TYR A 9 -27.77 41.33 -7.64
N PHE A 10 -28.70 41.19 -8.60
CA PHE A 10 -28.83 39.97 -9.40
C PHE A 10 -27.60 39.68 -10.27
N LYS A 11 -26.96 40.71 -10.85
CA LYS A 11 -25.69 40.55 -11.59
C LYS A 11 -24.57 40.01 -10.69
N LYS A 12 -24.46 40.53 -9.46
CA LYS A 12 -23.46 40.06 -8.47
C LYS A 12 -23.72 38.62 -8.03
N ILE A 13 -24.97 38.26 -7.77
CA ILE A 13 -25.33 36.87 -7.41
C ILE A 13 -25.01 35.91 -8.55
N LYS A 14 -25.34 36.26 -9.79
CA LYS A 14 -25.05 35.43 -10.97
C LYS A 14 -23.56 35.25 -11.18
N ALA A 15 -22.76 36.29 -10.96
CA ALA A 15 -21.30 36.22 -11.00
C ALA A 15 -20.73 35.31 -9.89
N LEU A 16 -21.25 35.42 -8.68
CA LEU A 16 -20.84 34.57 -7.54
C LEU A 16 -21.19 33.10 -7.78
N PHE A 17 -22.39 32.81 -8.30
CA PHE A 17 -22.82 31.46 -8.64
C PHE A 17 -21.96 30.85 -9.75
N ASN A 18 -21.66 31.60 -10.81
CA ASN A 18 -20.75 31.16 -11.87
C ASN A 18 -19.34 30.90 -11.36
N PHE A 19 -18.83 31.74 -10.44
CA PHE A 19 -17.52 31.54 -9.81
C PHE A 19 -17.47 30.27 -8.96
N LEU A 20 -18.51 30.00 -8.17
CA LEU A 20 -18.63 28.77 -7.38
C LEU A 20 -18.77 27.53 -8.28
N LEU A 21 -19.49 27.62 -9.39
CA LEU A 21 -19.62 26.54 -10.36
C LEU A 21 -18.28 26.22 -11.05
N LEU A 22 -17.53 27.27 -11.43
CA LEU A 22 -16.18 27.14 -11.96
C LEU A 22 -15.23 26.54 -10.92
N ALA A 23 -15.28 27.01 -9.66
CA ALA A 23 -14.48 26.47 -8.58
C ALA A 23 -14.81 25.00 -8.28
N TYR A 24 -16.07 24.57 -8.43
CA TYR A 24 -16.46 23.17 -8.31
C TYR A 24 -15.95 22.32 -9.48
N LEU A 25 -16.04 22.83 -10.71
CA LEU A 25 -15.55 22.14 -11.92
C LEU A 25 -14.01 22.01 -11.95
N PHE A 26 -13.28 23.00 -11.41
CA PHE A 26 -11.81 22.99 -11.36
C PHE A 26 -11.24 22.46 -10.03
N GLY A 27 -12.05 22.37 -8.97
CA GLY A 27 -11.64 21.87 -7.65
C GLY A 27 -11.50 20.35 -7.55
N GLY A 28 -11.97 19.60 -8.55
CA GLY A 28 -11.97 18.14 -8.55
C GLY A 28 -10.68 17.46 -9.03
N CYS A 29 -9.64 18.20 -9.44
CA CYS A 29 -8.53 17.62 -10.21
C CYS A 29 -7.12 17.93 -9.68
N PHE A 30 -6.96 18.02 -8.36
CA PHE A 30 -5.64 18.00 -7.70
C PHE A 30 -5.49 16.74 -6.83
N TYR A 31 -5.80 15.58 -7.39
CA TYR A 31 -5.22 14.36 -6.84
C TYR A 31 -3.75 14.33 -7.26
N PRO A 32 -2.78 14.29 -6.32
CA PRO A 32 -1.40 14.09 -6.69
C PRO A 32 -1.32 12.80 -7.49
N LYS A 33 -0.95 12.92 -8.77
CA LYS A 33 -0.71 11.78 -9.67
C LYS A 33 0.24 10.82 -8.94
N GLU A 34 -0.12 9.54 -8.85
CA GLU A 34 0.70 8.50 -8.23
C GLU A 34 2.13 8.64 -8.79
N LYS A 35 3.10 9.00 -7.95
CA LYS A 35 4.48 9.28 -8.39
C LYS A 35 5.31 8.01 -8.55
N PHE A 36 4.79 6.87 -8.08
CA PHE A 36 5.51 5.60 -8.04
C PHE A 36 4.61 4.38 -8.36
N GLY A 37 3.41 4.59 -8.90
CA GLY A 37 2.48 3.51 -9.26
C GLY A 37 2.77 2.82 -10.58
N VAL A 38 1.77 2.11 -11.11
CA VAL A 38 1.88 1.30 -12.33
C VAL A 38 2.37 2.14 -13.52
N GLU A 39 1.91 3.39 -13.60
CA GLU A 39 2.33 4.39 -14.60
C GLU A 39 3.83 4.74 -14.54
N ASN A 40 4.52 4.39 -13.45
CA ASN A 40 5.95 4.59 -13.27
C ASN A 40 6.76 3.30 -13.45
N ASN A 41 6.17 2.22 -13.97
CA ASN A 41 6.88 0.96 -14.23
C ASN A 41 8.13 1.12 -15.12
N GLU A 42 8.14 2.05 -16.08
CA GLU A 42 9.34 2.35 -16.87
C GLU A 42 10.50 2.88 -16.01
N PHE A 43 10.19 3.74 -15.03
CA PHE A 43 11.18 4.23 -14.06
C PHE A 43 11.66 3.10 -13.15
N ARG A 44 10.74 2.24 -12.71
CA ARG A 44 11.04 1.06 -11.88
C ARG A 44 12.04 0.14 -12.59
N ILE A 45 11.80 -0.18 -13.87
CA ILE A 45 12.73 -0.98 -14.70
C ILE A 45 14.12 -0.33 -14.75
N LYS A 46 14.20 0.98 -15.01
CA LYS A 46 15.49 1.70 -15.07
C LYS A 46 16.27 1.65 -13.76
N MET A 47 15.55 1.57 -12.64
CA MET A 47 16.12 1.47 -11.29
C MET A 47 16.37 0.02 -10.84
N GLY A 48 16.07 -0.98 -11.68
CA GLY A 48 16.16 -2.40 -11.32
C GLY A 48 15.12 -2.84 -10.29
N LEU A 49 14.03 -2.08 -10.16
CA LEU A 49 12.89 -2.39 -9.29
C LEU A 49 11.86 -3.23 -10.05
N GLU A 50 11.22 -4.16 -9.35
CA GLU A 50 10.13 -4.93 -9.94
C GLU A 50 8.96 -4.07 -10.37
N ILE A 51 8.37 -4.38 -11.52
CA ILE A 51 7.17 -3.69 -12.00
C ILE A 51 5.95 -4.05 -11.15
N LEU A 52 5.09 -3.06 -10.91
CA LEU A 52 3.76 -3.30 -10.37
C LEU A 52 2.90 -3.98 -11.45
N PRO A 53 2.15 -5.06 -11.12
CA PRO A 53 1.26 -5.69 -12.08
C PRO A 53 0.19 -4.71 -12.56
N GLY A 54 0.05 -4.56 -13.88
CA GLY A 54 -0.82 -3.53 -14.47
C GLY A 54 -2.32 -3.68 -14.18
N ASN A 55 -2.75 -4.83 -13.65
CA ASN A 55 -4.13 -5.07 -13.23
C ASN A 55 -4.38 -4.71 -11.76
N TRP A 56 -3.36 -4.33 -10.99
CA TRP A 56 -3.51 -3.92 -9.61
C TRP A 56 -3.98 -2.47 -9.55
N LYS A 57 -4.80 -2.17 -8.55
CA LYS A 57 -5.33 -0.84 -8.30
C LYS A 57 -4.85 -0.35 -6.94
N PRO A 58 -4.65 0.96 -6.77
CA PRO A 58 -4.39 1.53 -5.45
C PRO A 58 -5.60 1.22 -4.55
N SER A 59 -5.36 0.55 -3.43
CA SER A 59 -6.37 0.32 -2.40
C SER A 59 -6.37 1.42 -1.34
N SER A 60 -5.23 2.08 -1.14
CA SER A 60 -5.09 3.23 -0.25
C SER A 60 -4.01 4.19 -0.76
N VAL A 61 -4.31 5.49 -0.72
CA VAL A 61 -3.41 6.56 -1.15
C VAL A 61 -3.33 7.60 -0.03
N GLY A 62 -2.14 7.73 0.55
CA GLY A 62 -1.82 8.75 1.55
C GLY A 62 -0.96 9.88 0.97
N SER A 63 -0.68 10.87 1.81
CA SER A 63 0.24 11.97 1.44
C SER A 63 1.69 11.50 1.23
N ASN A 64 2.08 10.39 1.87
CA ASN A 64 3.43 9.86 1.91
C ASN A 64 3.51 8.35 1.62
N TYR A 65 2.41 7.74 1.17
CA TYR A 65 2.41 6.33 0.81
C TYR A 65 1.34 6.01 -0.24
N THR A 66 1.51 4.87 -0.91
CA THR A 66 0.46 4.25 -1.70
C THR A 66 0.54 2.74 -1.52
N ILE A 67 -0.62 2.09 -1.42
CA ILE A 67 -0.75 0.63 -1.31
C ILE A 67 -1.52 0.15 -2.54
N TRP A 68 -0.92 -0.77 -3.30
CA TRP A 68 -1.59 -1.51 -4.37
C TRP A 68 -1.91 -2.91 -3.87
N GLN A 69 -3.10 -3.39 -4.17
CA GLN A 69 -3.56 -4.69 -3.70
C GLN A 69 -3.93 -5.59 -4.87
N ASN A 70 -3.69 -6.89 -4.68
CA ASN A 70 -4.07 -7.92 -5.63
C ASN A 70 -5.61 -7.98 -5.75
N PRO A 71 -6.19 -7.76 -6.94
CA PRO A 71 -7.64 -7.76 -7.13
C PRO A 71 -8.27 -9.14 -6.92
N LYS A 72 -7.46 -10.20 -6.87
CA LYS A 72 -7.92 -11.58 -6.60
C LYS A 72 -7.68 -11.99 -5.14
N GLY A 73 -7.36 -11.06 -4.24
CA GLY A 73 -7.02 -11.37 -2.85
C GLY A 73 -8.08 -12.21 -2.13
N ASP A 74 -9.35 -11.80 -2.20
CA ASP A 74 -10.46 -12.54 -1.58
C ASP A 74 -10.62 -13.95 -2.15
N LEU A 75 -10.39 -14.12 -3.46
CA LEU A 75 -10.41 -15.44 -4.09
C LEU A 75 -9.31 -16.33 -3.50
N PHE A 76 -8.08 -15.83 -3.37
CA PHE A 76 -6.98 -16.62 -2.79
C PHE A 76 -7.21 -16.94 -1.31
N PHE A 77 -7.77 -16.00 -0.53
CA PHE A 77 -8.17 -16.27 0.85
C PHE A 77 -9.22 -17.38 0.92
N SER A 78 -10.26 -17.33 0.08
CA SER A 78 -11.31 -18.36 0.07
C SER A 78 -10.76 -19.75 -0.28
N LYS A 79 -9.75 -19.80 -1.16
CA LYS A 79 -9.08 -21.04 -1.58
C LYS A 79 -7.97 -21.50 -0.65
N LYS A 80 -7.57 -20.67 0.32
CA LYS A 80 -6.43 -20.93 1.23
C LYS A 80 -5.14 -21.20 0.46
N GLU A 81 -4.94 -20.46 -0.63
CA GLU A 81 -3.77 -20.56 -1.49
C GLU A 81 -2.74 -19.47 -1.12
N PRO A 82 -1.43 -19.73 -1.21
CA PRO A 82 -0.44 -18.69 -1.08
C PRO A 82 -0.51 -17.68 -2.21
N PHE A 83 -0.31 -16.39 -1.91
CA PHE A 83 -0.34 -15.35 -2.93
C PHE A 83 0.37 -14.06 -2.49
N PHE A 84 0.78 -13.28 -3.50
CA PHE A 84 1.23 -11.91 -3.32
C PHE A 84 0.03 -10.99 -3.14
N PHE A 85 -0.09 -10.39 -1.96
CA PHE A 85 -1.30 -9.67 -1.54
C PHE A 85 -1.24 -8.19 -1.84
N SER A 86 -0.17 -7.51 -1.43
CA SER A 86 -0.05 -6.07 -1.63
C SER A 86 1.39 -5.62 -1.75
N LYS A 87 1.58 -4.53 -2.48
CA LYS A 87 2.81 -3.73 -2.51
C LYS A 87 2.50 -2.38 -1.89
N SER A 88 3.32 -1.94 -0.96
CA SER A 88 3.24 -0.61 -0.37
C SER A 88 4.50 0.17 -0.74
N ILE A 89 4.34 1.41 -1.16
CA ILE A 89 5.45 2.31 -1.47
C ILE A 89 5.33 3.52 -0.56
N SER A 90 6.38 3.79 0.20
CA SER A 90 6.48 4.99 1.05
C SER A 90 7.42 6.01 0.40
N TYR A 91 7.03 7.27 0.43
CA TYR A 91 7.80 8.35 -0.18
C TYR A 91 7.61 9.67 0.57
N ASN A 92 8.60 10.56 0.48
CA ASN A 92 8.49 11.93 0.98
C ASN A 92 8.78 12.90 -0.17
N ARG A 93 7.75 13.65 -0.58
CA ARG A 93 7.75 14.59 -1.72
C ARG A 93 8.13 13.95 -3.05
N SER A 94 9.42 13.74 -3.28
CA SER A 94 10.01 13.19 -4.50
C SER A 94 11.06 12.12 -4.20
N GLU A 95 11.30 11.79 -2.93
CA GLU A 95 12.24 10.76 -2.51
C GLU A 95 11.50 9.47 -2.15
N LEU A 96 11.89 8.38 -2.77
CA LEU A 96 11.40 7.04 -2.45
C LEU A 96 12.06 6.58 -1.13
N ILE A 97 11.26 6.29 -0.11
CA ILE A 97 11.75 5.89 1.20
C ILE A 97 11.90 4.38 1.27
N SER A 98 10.82 3.66 0.93
CA SER A 98 10.79 2.21 1.01
C SER A 98 9.73 1.60 0.11
N GLU A 99 9.92 0.31 -0.18
CA GLU A 99 8.92 -0.56 -0.77
C GLU A 99 8.74 -1.79 0.09
N GLU A 100 7.51 -2.27 0.22
CA GLU A 100 7.15 -3.41 1.02
C GLU A 100 6.20 -4.34 0.26
N ASP A 101 6.56 -5.61 0.21
CA ASP A 101 5.74 -6.67 -0.36
C ASP A 101 5.19 -7.56 0.73
N LEU A 102 3.87 -7.68 0.77
CA LEU A 102 3.16 -8.53 1.70
C LEU A 102 2.62 -9.76 0.98
N TYR A 103 2.97 -10.93 1.50
CA TYR A 103 2.55 -12.24 1.02
C TYR A 103 1.79 -12.97 2.12
N TYR A 104 0.78 -13.75 1.73
CA TYR A 104 0.10 -14.69 2.62
C TYR A 104 0.34 -16.11 2.16
N SER A 105 0.42 -17.04 3.10
CA SER A 105 0.57 -18.47 2.79
C SER A 105 -0.76 -19.19 2.52
N GLY A 106 -1.89 -18.52 2.77
CA GLY A 106 -3.22 -19.13 2.77
C GLY A 106 -3.57 -19.86 4.08
N LYS A 107 -2.64 -19.99 5.03
CA LYS A 107 -2.93 -20.54 6.35
C LYS A 107 -3.39 -19.46 7.32
N GLU A 108 -4.38 -19.82 8.13
CA GLU A 108 -4.91 -19.01 9.21
C GLU A 108 -4.74 -19.75 10.53
N PHE A 109 -4.54 -19.01 11.61
CA PHE A 109 -4.44 -19.56 12.96
C PHE A 109 -5.18 -18.67 13.96
N THR A 110 -5.93 -19.31 14.85
CA THR A 110 -6.73 -18.60 15.85
C THR A 110 -5.86 -18.16 17.02
N THR A 111 -5.94 -16.87 17.32
CA THR A 111 -5.35 -16.23 18.51
C THR A 111 -6.43 -15.86 19.51
N ILE A 112 -6.05 -15.26 20.65
CA ILE A 112 -7.04 -14.78 21.63
C ILE A 112 -7.85 -13.58 21.10
N ASP A 113 -7.28 -12.81 20.16
CA ASP A 113 -7.84 -11.58 19.62
C ASP A 113 -8.59 -11.81 18.29
N GLY A 114 -8.52 -13.03 17.74
CA GLY A 114 -9.16 -13.40 16.49
C GLY A 114 -8.30 -14.30 15.62
N ASP A 115 -8.80 -14.59 14.42
CA ASP A 115 -8.04 -15.33 13.42
C ASP A 115 -6.98 -14.43 12.77
N GLU A 116 -5.74 -14.92 12.79
CA GLU A 116 -4.58 -14.29 12.20
C GLU A 116 -4.09 -15.09 10.99
N ARG A 117 -3.37 -14.43 10.09
CA ARG A 117 -2.86 -15.04 8.86
C ARG A 117 -1.36 -15.20 8.90
N GLU A 118 -0.89 -16.37 8.48
CA GLU A 118 0.54 -16.56 8.25
C GLU A 118 0.96 -15.70 7.06
N SER A 119 1.89 -14.78 7.32
CA SER A 119 2.27 -13.74 6.37
C SER A 119 3.76 -13.45 6.41
N LEU A 120 4.28 -13.06 5.25
CA LEU A 120 5.65 -12.64 5.09
C LEU A 120 5.64 -11.23 4.50
N SER A 121 6.34 -10.32 5.16
CA SER A 121 6.64 -9.01 4.61
C SER A 121 8.12 -8.91 4.26
N ILE A 122 8.38 -8.40 3.06
CA ILE A 122 9.71 -8.11 2.55
C ILE A 122 9.75 -6.63 2.21
N LYS A 123 10.51 -5.86 2.98
CA LYS A 123 10.69 -4.43 2.80
C LYS A 123 12.12 -4.11 2.36
N TYR A 124 12.27 -3.12 1.50
CA TYR A 124 13.56 -2.52 1.16
C TYR A 124 13.56 -1.03 1.48
N TYR A 125 14.54 -0.61 2.28
CA TYR A 125 14.78 0.78 2.65
C TYR A 125 15.85 1.42 1.76
N PHE A 126 15.46 2.41 0.94
CA PHE A 126 16.38 3.15 0.07
C PHE A 126 17.23 4.14 0.87
N ILE A 127 16.65 4.68 1.95
CA ILE A 127 17.30 5.55 2.91
C ILE A 127 17.26 4.90 4.31
N PRO A 128 18.19 5.24 5.23
CA PRO A 128 18.13 4.74 6.59
C PRO A 128 16.79 5.07 7.26
N GLN A 129 16.14 4.09 7.89
CA GLN A 129 14.89 4.24 8.63
C GLN A 129 14.96 3.52 9.98
N HIS A 130 14.16 3.96 10.94
CA HIS A 130 14.06 3.32 12.25
C HIS A 130 13.06 2.18 12.22
N GLU A 131 13.47 1.01 12.71
CA GLU A 131 12.63 -0.16 12.98
C GLU A 131 12.82 -0.54 14.45
N GLY A 132 11.98 0.00 15.32
CA GLY A 132 12.21 -0.02 16.77
C GLY A 132 13.48 0.75 17.14
N ASP A 133 14.39 0.08 17.84
CA ASP A 133 15.67 0.66 18.28
C ASP A 133 16.79 0.56 17.22
N GLU A 134 16.52 -0.08 16.07
CA GLU A 134 17.52 -0.29 15.01
C GLU A 134 17.37 0.73 13.87
N ILE A 135 18.50 1.13 13.28
CA ILE A 135 18.53 1.89 12.02
C ILE A 135 18.85 0.92 10.88
N VAL A 136 17.91 0.77 9.95
CA VAL A 136 18.01 -0.17 8.83
C VAL A 136 18.10 0.58 7.51
N LYS A 137 19.03 0.14 6.65
CA LYS A 137 19.11 0.51 5.24
C LYS A 137 19.27 -0.77 4.42
N GLY A 138 18.46 -0.95 3.38
CA GLY A 138 18.38 -2.18 2.60
C GLY A 138 17.24 -3.11 3.06
N TRP A 139 17.45 -4.42 2.94
CA TRP A 139 16.41 -5.42 3.19
C TRP A 139 16.03 -5.53 4.68
N TYR A 140 14.74 -5.52 4.94
CA TYR A 140 14.14 -5.79 6.25
C TYR A 140 12.94 -6.71 6.05
N CYS A 141 12.95 -7.89 6.67
CA CYS A 141 11.92 -8.91 6.45
C CYS A 141 11.37 -9.37 7.79
N TYR A 142 10.05 -9.47 7.88
CA TYR A 142 9.39 -10.06 9.04
C TYR A 142 8.40 -11.14 8.62
N TYR A 143 8.37 -12.21 9.40
CA TYR A 143 7.49 -13.35 9.18
C TYR A 143 6.58 -13.54 10.38
N VAL A 144 5.28 -13.53 10.11
CA VAL A 144 4.23 -13.77 11.09
C VAL A 144 3.82 -15.23 10.99
N LYS A 145 4.04 -15.97 12.07
CA LYS A 145 3.72 -17.40 12.15
C LYS A 145 3.06 -17.75 13.49
N PRO A 146 2.33 -18.87 13.55
CA PRO A 146 1.78 -19.34 14.81
C PRO A 146 2.90 -19.74 15.78
N SER A 147 2.88 -19.18 16.99
CA SER A 147 3.64 -19.68 18.14
C SER A 147 2.70 -20.40 19.11
N ARG A 148 3.03 -21.63 19.48
CA ARG A 148 2.11 -22.52 20.20
C ARG A 148 1.98 -22.09 21.66
N LYS A 149 0.81 -21.56 22.05
CA LYS A 149 0.46 -21.26 23.45
C LYS A 149 -0.33 -22.40 24.10
N SER A 150 -1.27 -23.01 23.38
CA SER A 150 -2.04 -24.18 23.82
C SER A 150 -2.43 -25.09 22.64
N LYS A 151 -3.24 -26.14 22.86
CA LYS A 151 -3.63 -27.11 21.81
C LYS A 151 -4.39 -26.49 20.63
N LYS A 152 -5.06 -25.35 20.80
CA LYS A 152 -5.88 -24.69 19.75
C LYS A 152 -5.77 -23.16 19.72
N ILE A 153 -5.05 -22.54 20.65
CA ILE A 153 -4.84 -21.08 20.68
C ILE A 153 -3.36 -20.81 20.47
N TYR A 154 -3.06 -19.99 19.48
CA TYR A 154 -1.71 -19.54 19.14
C TYR A 154 -1.51 -18.09 19.58
N SER A 155 -0.25 -17.72 19.80
CA SER A 155 0.15 -16.32 19.80
C SER A 155 0.77 -16.00 18.44
N PRO A 156 0.47 -14.84 17.83
CA PRO A 156 1.20 -14.40 16.65
C PRO A 156 2.65 -14.14 17.07
N SER A 157 3.60 -14.76 16.38
CA SER A 157 5.02 -14.48 16.54
C SER A 157 5.50 -13.80 15.28
N THR A 158 5.85 -12.53 15.42
CA THR A 158 6.57 -11.77 14.40
C THR A 158 8.04 -11.93 14.67
N ILE A 159 8.77 -12.47 13.70
CA ILE A 159 10.22 -12.63 13.78
C ILE A 159 10.88 -11.90 12.63
N ASN A 160 11.97 -11.20 12.93
CA ASN A 160 12.85 -10.66 11.91
C ASN A 160 13.64 -11.82 11.31
N ILE A 161 13.68 -11.87 9.98
CA ILE A 161 14.39 -12.90 9.24
C ILE A 161 15.28 -12.28 8.18
N THR A 162 16.28 -13.03 7.73
CA THR A 162 17.13 -12.62 6.62
C THR A 162 16.38 -12.71 5.29
N ILE A 163 16.84 -11.97 4.29
CA ILE A 163 16.28 -12.06 2.93
C ILE A 163 16.39 -13.48 2.33
N LYS A 164 17.41 -14.27 2.72
CA LYS A 164 17.56 -15.67 2.27
C LYS A 164 16.50 -16.60 2.86
N GLU A 165 16.12 -16.37 4.12
CA GLU A 165 15.03 -17.09 4.76
C GLU A 165 13.69 -16.70 4.16
N ALA A 166 13.49 -15.41 3.89
CA ALA A 166 12.30 -14.91 3.19
C ALA A 166 12.13 -15.58 1.82
N ASP A 167 13.19 -15.64 1.01
CA ASP A 167 13.18 -16.35 -0.28
C ASP A 167 12.86 -17.83 -0.13
N SER A 168 13.39 -18.48 0.92
CA SER A 168 13.14 -19.89 1.19
C SER A 168 11.67 -20.14 1.55
N ILE A 169 11.06 -19.24 2.33
CA ILE A 169 9.63 -19.26 2.65
C ILE A 169 8.79 -19.07 1.38
N LEU A 170 9.08 -18.05 0.56
CA LEU A 170 8.36 -17.82 -0.70
C LEU A 170 8.45 -19.02 -1.63
N LYS A 171 9.63 -19.62 -1.75
CA LYS A 171 9.82 -20.85 -2.53
C LYS A 171 8.97 -22.00 -1.99
N SER A 172 8.87 -22.16 -0.67
CA SER A 172 8.00 -23.17 -0.05
C SER A 172 6.51 -22.93 -0.33
N TRP A 173 6.13 -21.68 -0.61
CA TRP A 173 4.79 -21.25 -0.99
C TRP A 173 4.57 -21.26 -2.51
N MET A 174 5.56 -21.69 -3.29
CA MET A 174 5.55 -21.63 -4.76
C MET A 174 5.38 -20.21 -5.32
N LEU A 175 5.85 -19.21 -4.58
CA LEU A 175 5.86 -17.80 -4.94
C LEU A 175 7.26 -17.34 -5.34
N LYS A 176 7.31 -16.29 -6.17
CA LYS A 176 8.58 -15.69 -6.60
C LYS A 176 9.01 -14.58 -5.63
N PRO A 177 10.30 -14.50 -5.28
CA PRO A 177 10.86 -13.33 -4.60
C PRO A 177 10.72 -12.06 -5.43
N PRO A 178 10.73 -10.89 -4.78
CA PRO A 178 10.52 -9.61 -5.44
C PRO A 178 11.77 -9.04 -6.13
N ARG A 179 12.62 -9.89 -6.75
CA ARG A 179 13.92 -9.51 -7.31
C ARG A 179 14.42 -10.42 -8.41
#